data_AF-A0A6L8BFB2-F1
#
_entry.id   AF-A0A6L8BFB2-F1
#
_cell.length_a   1.000
_cell.length_b   1.000
_cell.length_c   1.000
_cell.angle_alpha   90.00
_cell.angle_beta   90.00
_cell.angle_gamma   90.00
#
_symmetry.space_group_name_H-M   'P 1'
#
loop_
_entity.id
_entity.type
_entity.pdbx_description
1 polymer ?
#
loop_
_entity_poly.entity_id
_entity_poly.type
_entity_poly.pdbx_seq_one_letter_code
_entity_poly.pdbx_strand_id
1 'polypeptide(L)'
;MSTLYRPCSITILALMFLCVSGAANAQANVERNVVYGMYSGLALLMDVYYPENPNGYGIVFVSGSGWTRELSLDAAPITQTGQEDVYAVPLAEAGYTVFNINHRAAPRFRHPAHLE
;
A
#
# COMPACT_ATOMS: atom_id res chain seq x y z
N MET A 1 18.91 24.82 -54.52
CA MET A 1 17.87 23.84 -54.14
C MET A 1 17.64 23.97 -52.65
N SER A 2 16.57 24.66 -52.26
CA SER A 2 16.16 24.92 -50.89
C SER A 2 15.56 23.66 -50.26
N THR A 3 16.22 23.13 -49.23
CA THR A 3 15.68 22.09 -48.36
C THR A 3 14.60 22.69 -47.47
N LEU A 4 13.35 22.59 -47.94
CA LEU A 4 12.15 22.92 -47.18
C LEU A 4 11.98 21.89 -46.04
N TYR A 5 12.62 22.12 -44.90
CA TYR A 5 12.37 21.36 -43.68
C TYR A 5 10.93 21.62 -43.25
N ARG A 6 10.04 20.64 -43.47
CA ARG A 6 8.64 20.66 -43.01
C ARG A 6 8.62 20.70 -41.47
N PRO A 7 8.17 21.79 -40.83
CA PRO A 7 8.16 21.89 -39.37
C PRO A 7 7.17 20.94 -38.70
N CYS A 8 6.26 20.33 -39.45
CA CYS A 8 5.17 19.48 -38.95
C CYS A 8 5.64 18.21 -38.22
N SER A 9 6.75 17.58 -38.63
CA SER A 9 7.23 16.35 -37.99
C SER A 9 7.86 16.59 -36.62
N ILE A 10 8.44 17.77 -36.38
CA ILE A 10 9.08 18.11 -35.10
C ILE A 10 8.01 18.43 -34.05
N THR A 11 6.93 19.12 -34.46
CA THR A 11 5.83 19.46 -33.55
C THR A 11 5.06 18.24 -33.06
N ILE A 12 4.87 17.23 -33.92
CA ILE A 12 4.18 15.98 -33.55
C ILE A 12 5.02 15.18 -32.53
N LEU A 13 6.34 15.13 -32.72
CA LEU A 13 7.24 14.42 -31.81
C LEU A 13 7.31 15.08 -30.42
N ALA A 14 7.31 16.40 -30.37
CA ALA A 14 7.28 17.17 -29.12
C ALA A 14 5.97 16.97 -28.34
N LEU A 15 4.83 16.90 -29.03
CA LEU A 15 3.52 16.66 -28.40
C LEU A 15 3.41 15.24 -27.84
N MET A 16 4.00 14.25 -28.52
CA MET A 16 4.04 12.85 -28.07
C MET A 16 4.89 12.68 -26.81
N PHE A 17 5.98 13.44 -26.68
CA PHE A 17 6.84 13.41 -25.50
C PHE A 17 6.17 14.02 -24.26
N LEU A 18 5.34 15.06 -24.44
CA LEU A 18 4.60 15.71 -23.36
C LEU A 18 3.47 14.83 -22.79
N CYS A 19 2.86 13.97 -23.61
CA CYS A 19 1.82 13.03 -23.16
C CYS A 19 2.36 11.87 -22.31
N VAL A 20 3.65 11.53 -22.42
CA VAL A 20 4.27 10.41 -21.68
C VAL A 20 4.65 10.82 -20.25
N SER A 21 4.77 12.12 -19.96
CA SER A 21 5.18 12.61 -18.63
C SER A 21 4.06 12.62 -17.58
N GLY A 22 2.84 12.19 -17.93
CA GLY A 22 1.62 12.42 -17.12
C GLY A 22 1.21 11.34 -16.12
N ALA A 23 2.02 10.31 -15.85
CA ALA A 23 1.66 9.28 -14.87
C ALA A 23 2.89 8.84 -14.06
N ALA A 24 3.45 9.76 -13.27
CA ALA A 24 4.22 9.34 -12.10
C ALA A 24 3.21 8.74 -11.12
N ASN A 25 3.14 7.41 -11.06
CA ASN A 25 2.41 6.71 -10.02
C ASN A 25 3.08 7.08 -8.69
N ALA A 26 2.43 7.96 -7.93
CA ALA A 26 2.83 8.33 -6.58
C ALA A 26 2.71 7.09 -5.70
N GLN A 27 3.75 6.25 -5.71
CA GLN A 27 3.76 5.04 -4.90
C GLN A 27 3.75 5.49 -3.44
N ALA A 28 2.61 5.28 -2.77
CA ALA A 28 2.44 5.64 -1.37
C ALA A 28 3.67 5.18 -0.57
N ASN A 29 4.23 6.06 0.25
CA ASN A 29 5.36 5.68 1.10
C ASN A 29 4.87 4.66 2.12
N VAL A 30 5.35 3.42 2.03
CA VAL A 30 4.94 2.34 2.93
C VAL A 30 6.06 1.98 3.89
N GLU A 31 5.83 2.21 5.18
CA GLU A 31 6.69 1.70 6.25
C GLU A 31 6.23 0.29 6.64
N ARG A 32 7.14 -0.68 6.53
CA ARG A 32 6.81 -2.10 6.67
C ARG A 32 7.19 -2.65 8.04
N ASN A 33 6.42 -3.62 8.51
CA ASN A 33 6.71 -4.40 9.72
C ASN A 33 6.87 -3.55 11.00
N VAL A 34 6.08 -2.48 11.14
CA VAL A 34 6.05 -1.66 12.34
C VAL A 34 5.41 -2.45 13.48
N VAL A 35 6.11 -2.59 14.61
CA VAL A 35 5.55 -3.27 15.79
C VAL A 35 4.52 -2.36 16.43
N TYR A 36 3.26 -2.81 16.49
CA TYR A 36 2.18 -2.06 17.14
C TYR A 36 1.78 -2.68 18.49
N GLY A 37 2.20 -3.92 18.76
CA GLY A 37 1.87 -4.59 20.00
C GLY A 37 2.71 -5.84 20.22
N MET A 38 2.73 -6.29 21.48
CA MET A 38 3.37 -7.52 21.89
C MET A 38 2.37 -8.34 22.70
N TYR A 39 2.23 -9.62 22.38
CA TYR A 39 1.38 -10.53 23.16
C TYR A 39 2.07 -11.89 23.35
N SER A 40 2.33 -12.27 24.60
CA SER A 40 2.98 -13.54 24.95
C SER A 40 4.25 -13.84 24.13
N GLY A 41 5.08 -12.81 23.91
CA GLY A 41 6.31 -12.90 23.13
C GLY A 41 6.15 -12.86 21.60
N LEU A 42 4.92 -12.78 21.08
CA LEU A 42 4.65 -12.54 19.67
C LEU A 42 4.57 -11.03 19.39
N ALA A 43 5.35 -10.56 18.42
CA ALA A 43 5.21 -9.22 17.88
C ALA A 43 4.04 -9.16 16.90
N LEU A 44 3.14 -8.21 17.12
CA LEU A 44 2.09 -7.88 16.17
C LEU A 44 2.58 -6.71 15.33
N LEU A 45 2.56 -6.92 14.02
CA LEU A 45 3.16 -6.01 13.03
C LEU A 45 2.07 -5.34 12.20
N MET A 46 2.39 -4.16 11.68
CA MET A 46 1.57 -3.44 10.73
C MET A 46 2.43 -2.84 9.61
N ASP A 47 1.81 -2.62 8.46
CA ASP A 47 2.36 -1.80 7.39
C ASP A 47 1.61 -0.45 7.39
N VAL A 48 2.34 0.66 7.42
CA VAL A 48 1.80 2.01 7.47
C VAL A 48 1.95 2.67 6.11
N TYR A 49 0.84 3.05 5.50
CA TYR A 49 0.79 3.72 4.21
C TYR A 49 0.59 5.21 4.47
N TYR A 50 1.61 6.00 4.13
CA TYR A 50 1.57 7.45 4.29
C TYR A 50 1.06 8.11 3.00
N PRO A 51 0.05 8.99 3.10
CA PRO A 51 -0.41 9.79 1.98
C PRO A 51 0.61 10.89 1.66
N GLU A 52 0.74 11.27 0.38
CA GLU A 52 1.56 12.43 0.01
C GLU A 52 0.96 13.75 0.54
N ASN A 53 -0.37 13.84 0.55
CA ASN A 53 -1.12 15.00 1.04
C ASN A 53 -2.08 14.54 2.16
N PRO A 54 -1.64 14.55 3.44
CA PRO A 54 -2.44 14.04 4.54
C PRO A 54 -3.70 14.88 4.77
N ASN A 55 -4.85 14.21 4.84
CA ASN A 55 -6.14 14.83 5.18
C ASN A 55 -6.38 14.92 6.70
N GLY A 56 -5.45 14.40 7.51
CA GLY A 56 -5.50 14.41 8.97
C GLY A 56 -6.22 13.22 9.62
N TYR A 57 -6.76 12.28 8.85
CA TYR A 57 -7.46 11.10 9.35
C TYR A 57 -6.66 9.81 9.16
N GLY A 58 -6.78 8.91 10.14
CA GLY A 58 -6.20 7.58 10.11
C GLY A 58 -7.27 6.50 9.90
N ILE A 59 -6.94 5.46 9.13
CA ILE A 59 -7.79 4.28 8.91
C ILE A 59 -7.03 3.03 9.34
N VAL A 60 -7.64 2.21 10.19
CA VAL A 60 -7.13 0.86 10.49
C VAL A 60 -7.77 -0.12 9.52
N PHE A 61 -6.92 -0.79 8.74
CA PHE A 61 -7.34 -1.82 7.81
C PHE A 61 -6.93 -3.19 8.36
N VAL A 62 -7.91 -4.11 8.43
CA VAL A 62 -7.71 -5.49 8.89
C VAL A 62 -7.96 -6.43 7.71
N SER A 63 -6.88 -6.98 7.15
CA SER A 63 -6.98 -7.92 6.03
C SER A 63 -7.73 -9.20 6.41
N GLY A 64 -8.60 -9.66 5.50
CA GLY A 64 -9.31 -10.92 5.68
C GLY A 64 -8.38 -12.13 5.52
N SER A 65 -8.29 -12.98 6.53
CA SER A 65 -7.45 -14.19 6.52
C SER A 65 -8.15 -15.46 7.02
N GLY A 66 -9.45 -15.37 7.35
CA GLY A 66 -10.17 -16.43 8.04
C GLY A 66 -9.68 -16.70 9.47
N TRP A 67 -8.89 -15.78 10.03
CA TRP A 67 -8.21 -15.90 11.34
C TRP A 67 -7.18 -17.02 11.44
N THR A 68 -6.74 -17.63 10.34
CA THR A 68 -5.91 -18.84 10.37
C THR A 68 -4.56 -18.70 9.68
N ARG A 69 -4.17 -17.50 9.22
CA ARG A 69 -2.84 -17.33 8.60
C ARG A 69 -1.72 -17.48 9.63
N GLU A 70 -0.66 -18.16 9.22
CA GLU A 70 0.55 -18.36 10.02
C GLU A 70 1.27 -17.04 10.28
N LEU A 71 1.89 -16.92 11.47
CA LEU A 71 2.57 -15.70 11.93
C LEU A 71 4.06 -15.94 12.23
N SER A 72 4.63 -17.03 11.70
CA SER A 72 6.07 -17.30 11.78
C SER A 72 6.85 -16.29 10.93
N LEU A 73 8.14 -16.14 11.23
CA LEU A 73 9.01 -15.15 10.56
C LEU A 73 9.12 -15.37 9.04
N ASP A 74 8.96 -16.62 8.60
CA ASP A 74 9.02 -17.06 7.21
C ASP A 74 7.64 -17.12 6.52
N ALA A 75 6.55 -16.88 7.25
CA ALA A 75 5.22 -16.85 6.68
C ALA A 75 4.97 -15.58 5.86
N ALA A 76 4.12 -15.69 4.83
CA ALA A 76 3.67 -14.54 4.08
C ALA A 76 2.88 -13.58 5.01
N PRO A 77 3.22 -12.28 5.08
CA PRO A 77 2.53 -11.31 5.94
C PRO A 77 1.05 -11.17 5.58
N ILE A 78 0.17 -11.10 6.58
CA ILE A 78 -1.28 -10.90 6.38
C ILE A 78 -1.55 -9.52 5.74
N THR A 79 -0.64 -8.56 5.93
CA THR A 79 -0.67 -7.23 5.31
C THR A 79 -0.32 -7.24 3.82
N GLN A 80 0.19 -8.35 3.26
CA GLN A 80 0.71 -8.44 1.89
C GLN A 80 0.06 -9.62 1.16
N THR A 81 -1.21 -9.44 0.81
CA THR A 81 -2.05 -10.49 0.19
C THR A 81 -2.67 -10.06 -1.14
N GLY A 82 -2.39 -8.85 -1.59
CA GLY A 82 -3.07 -8.15 -2.68
C GLY A 82 -4.34 -7.39 -2.25
N GLN A 83 -4.82 -7.57 -1.02
CA GLN A 83 -5.95 -6.77 -0.51
C GLN A 83 -5.55 -5.30 -0.30
N GLU A 84 -4.29 -5.05 0.02
CA GLU A 84 -3.71 -3.72 0.16
C GLU A 84 -3.84 -2.89 -1.13
N ASP A 85 -3.74 -3.50 -2.30
CA ASP A 85 -3.88 -2.81 -3.58
C ASP A 85 -5.33 -2.35 -3.83
N VAL A 86 -6.30 -3.06 -3.24
CA VAL A 86 -7.73 -2.75 -3.37
C VAL A 86 -8.17 -1.73 -2.32
N TYR A 87 -7.58 -1.76 -1.12
CA TYR A 87 -8.04 -0.96 0.01
C TYR A 87 -7.01 0.05 0.50
N ALA A 88 -5.81 -0.40 0.89
CA ALA A 88 -4.84 0.48 1.54
C ALA A 88 -4.26 1.54 0.58
N VAL A 89 -3.91 1.15 -0.64
CA VAL A 89 -3.31 2.06 -1.63
C VAL A 89 -4.31 3.15 -2.05
N PRO A 90 -5.55 2.86 -2.48
CA PRO A 90 -6.49 3.91 -2.86
C PRO A 90 -6.88 4.85 -1.70
N LEU A 91 -6.92 4.34 -0.47
CA LEU A 91 -7.19 5.16 0.71
C LEU A 91 -6.01 6.08 1.03
N ALA A 92 -4.77 5.61 0.88
CA ALA A 92 -3.58 6.46 1.02
C ALA A 92 -3.53 7.54 -0.07
N GLU A 93 -3.85 7.20 -1.31
CA GLU A 93 -3.96 8.16 -2.42
C GLU A 93 -5.06 9.22 -2.17
N ALA A 94 -6.14 8.84 -1.47
CA ALA A 94 -7.19 9.76 -1.04
C ALA A 94 -6.81 10.63 0.19
N GLY A 95 -5.59 10.53 0.69
CA GLY A 95 -5.06 11.39 1.75
C GLY A 95 -5.14 10.80 3.16
N TYR A 96 -5.61 9.56 3.34
CA TYR A 96 -5.67 8.92 4.66
C TYR A 96 -4.34 8.27 5.02
N THR A 97 -3.94 8.33 6.29
CA THR A 97 -2.89 7.42 6.78
C THR A 97 -3.50 6.06 7.06
N VAL A 98 -3.05 5.01 6.39
CA VAL A 98 -3.64 3.67 6.53
C VAL A 98 -2.70 2.77 7.33
N PHE A 99 -3.23 2.15 8.38
CA PHE A 99 -2.56 1.18 9.22
C PHE A 99 -3.09 -0.21 8.88
N ASN A 100 -2.38 -0.95 8.03
CA ASN A 100 -2.74 -2.33 7.68
C ASN A 100 -2.12 -3.26 8.72
N ILE A 101 -2.94 -3.89 9.57
CA ILE A 101 -2.46 -4.64 10.73
C ILE A 101 -2.49 -6.15 10.49
N ASN A 102 -1.49 -6.86 11.03
CA ASN A 102 -1.65 -8.28 11.33
C ASN A 102 -2.59 -8.44 12.54
N HIS A 103 -3.04 -9.67 12.80
CA HIS A 103 -3.83 -9.99 13.98
C HIS A 103 -3.43 -11.36 14.52
N ARG A 104 -3.78 -11.64 15.78
CA ARG A 104 -3.60 -12.98 16.36
C ARG A 104 -4.39 -14.03 15.56
N ALA A 105 -3.80 -15.20 15.36
CA ALA A 105 -4.36 -16.25 14.50
C ALA A 105 -4.54 -17.60 15.22
N ALA A 106 -5.60 -18.31 14.84
CA ALA A 106 -5.87 -19.69 15.20
C ALA A 106 -4.86 -20.64 14.49
N PRO A 107 -4.56 -21.81 15.07
CA PRO A 107 -5.18 -22.39 16.26
C PRO A 107 -4.59 -21.91 17.59
N ARG A 108 -3.46 -21.17 17.56
CA ARG A 108 -2.76 -20.71 18.77
C ARG A 108 -3.59 -19.71 19.57
N PHE A 109 -4.24 -18.78 18.88
CA PHE A 109 -5.11 -17.78 19.49
C PHE A 109 -6.55 -18.00 19.01
N ARG A 110 -7.41 -18.48 19.90
CA ARG A 110 -8.83 -18.73 19.60
C ARG A 110 -9.68 -17.52 19.98
N HIS A 111 -10.90 -17.46 19.46
CA HIS A 111 -11.88 -16.47 19.90
C HIS A 111 -11.96 -16.42 21.45
N PRO A 112 -11.95 -15.23 22.08
CA PRO A 112 -12.11 -13.89 21.49
C PRO A 112 -10.79 -13.15 21.15
N ALA A 113 -9.65 -13.82 20.99
CA ALA A 113 -8.34 -13.17 20.88
C ALA A 113 -8.14 -12.18 19.72
N HIS A 114 -9.04 -12.10 18.74
CA HIS A 114 -8.98 -11.05 17.70
C HIS A 114 -9.72 -9.76 18.11
N LEU A 115 -10.45 -9.77 19.23
CA LEU A 115 -11.23 -8.63 19.78
C LEU A 115 -10.53 -7.94 20.97
N GLU A 116 -9.55 -8.61 21.57
CA GLU A 116 -8.77 -8.14 22.73
C GLU A 116 -7.36 -7.69 22.29
#